data_AF-A0AAP6XLU9-F1
#
_entry.id   AF-A0AAP6XLU9-F1
#
_cell.length_a   1.000
_cell.length_b   1.000
_cell.length_c   1.000
_cell.angle_alpha   90.00
_cell.angle_beta   90.00
_cell.angle_gamma   90.00
#
_symmetry.space_group_name_H-M   'P 1'
#
loop_
_entity.id
_entity.type
_entity.pdbx_description
1 polymer ?
#
loop_
_entity_poly.entity_id
_entity_poly.type
_entity_poly.pdbx_seq_one_letter_code
_entity_poly.pdbx_strand_id
1 'polypeptide(L)'
;MDKENVAPFEMERIDYPVIEEDAPMPPLSQEMVRQEAKQGLLEIRDFVTGDEFVAMLQELYALPVQERDEFVRGTILDEDELEDRGIHVPEGLKIQRSRFGDGRPTLFCVAKLLSDGVRKVTYTFDSETALA
;
A
#
# COMPACT_ATOMS: atom_id res chain seq x y z
N MET A 1 -15.22 28.12 18.83
CA MET A 1 -14.49 26.85 19.01
C MET A 1 -14.31 26.27 17.64
N ASP A 2 -13.04 26.19 17.29
CA ASP A 2 -12.50 26.23 15.96
C ASP A 2 -12.81 24.97 15.16
N LYS A 3 -13.26 25.16 13.92
CA LYS A 3 -13.26 24.10 12.93
C LYS A 3 -11.80 23.88 12.54
N GLU A 4 -11.17 22.86 13.11
CA GLU A 4 -9.83 22.46 12.71
C GLU A 4 -9.78 22.30 11.20
N ASN A 5 -8.88 23.08 10.64
CA ASN A 5 -8.56 23.17 9.23
C ASN A 5 -7.79 21.89 8.87
N VAL A 6 -8.50 20.78 8.66
CA VAL A 6 -7.90 19.56 8.12
C VAL A 6 -7.51 19.87 6.68
N ALA A 7 -6.21 20.08 6.45
CA ALA A 7 -5.67 20.31 5.12
C ALA A 7 -6.19 19.24 4.14
N PRO A 8 -6.56 19.62 2.91
CA PRO A 8 -7.00 18.64 1.92
C PRO A 8 -5.90 17.62 1.70
N PHE A 9 -6.20 16.37 2.01
CA PHE A 9 -5.30 15.24 1.79
C PHE A 9 -5.03 15.14 0.29
N GLU A 10 -3.84 15.52 -0.16
CA GLU A 10 -3.40 15.19 -1.51
C GLU A 10 -3.25 13.67 -1.58
N MET A 11 -4.10 13.03 -2.38
CA MET A 11 -3.81 11.68 -2.83
C MET A 11 -2.57 11.81 -3.70
N GLU A 12 -1.42 11.34 -3.22
CA GLU A 12 -0.28 11.10 -4.09
C GLU A 12 -0.73 10.08 -5.14
N ARG A 13 -1.13 10.61 -6.30
CA ARG A 13 -1.43 9.83 -7.48
C ARG A 13 -0.19 9.01 -7.76
N ILE A 14 -0.39 7.71 -7.92
CA ILE A 14 0.70 6.83 -8.27
C ILE A 14 1.25 7.29 -9.63
N ASP A 15 2.55 7.60 -9.68
CA ASP A 15 3.30 7.57 -10.93
C ASP A 15 3.41 6.11 -11.37
N TYR A 16 2.30 5.57 -11.88
CA TYR A 16 2.35 4.32 -12.62
C TYR A 16 3.08 4.62 -13.93
N PRO A 17 3.83 3.65 -14.47
CA PRO A 17 4.33 3.80 -15.84
C PRO A 17 3.14 4.17 -16.73
N VAL A 18 3.31 5.24 -17.51
CA VAL A 18 2.32 5.66 -18.51
C VAL A 18 2.25 4.53 -19.51
N ILE A 19 1.20 3.71 -19.40
CA ILE A 19 0.84 2.77 -20.44
C ILE A 19 0.28 3.63 -21.56
N GLU A 20 0.80 3.47 -22.78
CA GLU A 20 0.21 4.11 -23.95
C GLU A 20 -1.30 3.78 -23.95
N GLU A 21 -2.17 4.81 -23.92
CA GLU A 21 -3.63 4.65 -23.76
C GLU A 21 -4.24 3.69 -24.81
N ASP A 22 -3.56 3.51 -25.94
CA ASP A 22 -3.98 2.68 -27.06
C ASP A 22 -3.23 1.34 -27.17
N ALA A 23 -2.43 0.95 -26.16
CA ALA A 23 -1.82 -0.37 -26.14
C ALA A 23 -2.93 -1.44 -26.09
N PRO A 24 -3.04 -2.35 -27.08
CA PRO A 24 -4.09 -3.34 -27.07
C PRO A 24 -3.90 -4.26 -25.87
N MET A 25 -4.84 -4.21 -24.92
CA MET A 25 -4.87 -5.14 -23.81
C MET A 25 -4.88 -6.56 -24.37
N PRO A 26 -3.90 -7.41 -24.02
CA PRO A 26 -3.91 -8.79 -24.44
C PRO A 26 -5.22 -9.44 -23.95
N PRO A 27 -5.82 -10.36 -24.73
CA PRO A 27 -7.07 -10.99 -24.33
C PRO A 27 -6.92 -11.67 -22.97
N LEU A 28 -7.64 -11.17 -21.97
CA LEU A 28 -7.63 -11.71 -20.62
C LEU A 28 -8.34 -13.07 -20.61
N SER A 29 -7.58 -14.15 -20.48
CA SER A 29 -8.15 -15.45 -20.16
C SER A 29 -8.40 -15.59 -18.65
N GLN A 30 -9.37 -16.42 -18.26
CA GLN A 30 -9.62 -16.72 -16.84
C GLN A 30 -8.37 -17.25 -16.15
N GLU A 31 -7.55 -18.04 -16.85
CA GLU A 31 -6.32 -18.60 -16.31
C GLU A 31 -5.25 -17.53 -16.08
N MET A 32 -5.05 -16.62 -17.03
CA MET A 32 -4.11 -15.51 -16.87
C MET A 32 -4.48 -14.63 -15.67
N VAL A 33 -5.75 -14.22 -15.58
CA VAL A 33 -6.24 -13.40 -14.46
C VAL A 33 -6.02 -14.11 -13.13
N ARG A 34 -6.31 -15.42 -13.06
CA ARG A 34 -6.12 -16.24 -11.85
C ARG A 34 -4.65 -16.31 -11.45
N GLN A 35 -3.77 -16.66 -12.38
CA GLN A 35 -2.34 -16.84 -12.07
C GLN A 35 -1.69 -15.53 -11.68
N GLU A 36 -2.01 -14.46 -12.38
CA GLU A 36 -1.45 -13.15 -12.12
C GLU A 36 -1.90 -12.58 -10.76
N ALA A 37 -3.19 -12.66 -10.45
CA ALA A 37 -3.70 -12.23 -9.14
C ALA A 37 -3.09 -13.06 -8.00
N LYS A 38 -2.98 -14.38 -8.19
CA LYS A 38 -2.33 -15.28 -7.23
C LYS A 38 -0.86 -14.90 -7.03
N GLN A 39 -0.12 -14.71 -8.10
CA GLN A 39 1.30 -14.39 -8.05
C GLN A 39 1.55 -13.05 -7.37
N GLY A 40 0.78 -12.01 -7.71
CA GLY A 40 0.89 -10.71 -7.04
C GLY A 40 0.60 -10.78 -5.54
N LEU A 41 -0.38 -11.59 -5.12
CA LEU A 41 -0.66 -11.80 -3.69
C LEU A 41 0.45 -12.57 -2.98
N LEU A 42 1.09 -13.53 -3.64
CA LEU A 42 2.24 -14.26 -3.09
C LEU A 42 3.45 -13.35 -2.92
N GLU A 43 3.73 -12.48 -3.88
CA GLU A 43 4.82 -11.50 -3.78
C GLU A 43 4.59 -10.51 -2.63
N ILE A 44 3.36 -9.98 -2.50
CA ILE A 44 3.02 -9.12 -1.37
C ILE A 44 3.19 -9.88 -0.05
N ARG A 45 2.69 -11.12 0.04
CA ARG A 45 2.85 -11.97 1.23
C ARG A 45 4.33 -12.10 1.59
N ASP A 46 5.16 -12.53 0.65
CA ASP A 46 6.57 -12.81 0.90
C ASP A 46 7.29 -11.56 1.43
N PHE A 47 7.00 -10.40 0.83
CA PHE A 47 7.52 -9.11 1.30
C PHE A 47 7.05 -8.77 2.73
N VAL A 48 5.75 -8.77 3.00
CA VAL A 48 5.22 -8.31 4.31
C VAL A 48 5.47 -9.31 5.44
N THR A 49 5.88 -10.54 5.11
CA THR A 49 6.27 -11.57 6.09
C THR A 49 7.77 -11.68 6.30
N GLY A 50 8.59 -10.85 5.64
CA GLY A 50 10.03 -10.76 5.89
C GLY A 50 10.32 -10.27 7.32
N ASP A 51 11.46 -10.69 7.88
CA ASP A 51 11.80 -10.45 9.29
C ASP A 51 11.86 -8.95 9.61
N GLU A 52 12.48 -8.15 8.73
CA GLU A 52 12.61 -6.69 8.86
C GLU A 52 11.25 -5.99 8.81
N PHE A 53 10.40 -6.40 7.87
CA PHE A 53 9.06 -5.85 7.74
C PHE A 53 8.19 -6.21 8.95
N VAL A 54 8.28 -7.45 9.44
CA VAL A 54 7.57 -7.90 10.64
C VAL A 54 8.06 -7.16 11.89
N ALA A 55 9.36 -6.90 12.03
CA ALA A 55 9.90 -6.09 13.12
C ALA A 55 9.33 -4.65 13.09
N MET A 56 9.29 -4.02 11.92
CA MET A 56 8.67 -2.71 11.74
C MET A 56 7.16 -2.72 12.07
N LEU A 57 6.43 -3.78 11.69
CA LEU A 57 5.03 -3.93 12.09
C LEU A 57 4.87 -4.06 13.60
N GLN A 58 5.77 -4.74 14.29
CA GLN A 58 5.75 -4.84 15.75
C GLN A 58 5.92 -3.47 16.40
N GLU A 59 6.83 -2.63 15.89
CA GLU A 59 6.98 -1.23 16.34
C GLU A 59 5.68 -0.45 16.14
N LEU A 60 5.12 -0.47 14.92
CA LEU A 60 3.87 0.22 14.59
C LEU A 60 2.74 -0.17 15.54
N TYR A 61 2.54 -1.47 15.79
CA TYR A 61 1.44 -1.94 16.62
C TYR A 61 1.70 -1.80 18.13
N ALA A 62 2.96 -1.61 18.54
CA ALA A 62 3.30 -1.24 19.91
C ALA A 62 2.95 0.23 20.25
N LEU A 63 2.84 1.09 19.23
CA LEU A 63 2.46 2.49 19.42
C LEU A 63 0.97 2.66 19.81
N PRO A 64 0.65 3.69 20.61
CA PRO A 64 -0.71 4.20 20.76
C PRO A 64 -1.35 4.47 19.40
N VAL A 65 -2.65 4.18 19.27
CA VAL A 65 -3.39 4.30 17.99
C VAL A 65 -3.23 5.69 17.35
N GLN A 66 -3.17 6.73 18.17
CA GLN A 66 -3.07 8.12 17.73
C GLN A 66 -1.72 8.45 17.08
N GLU A 67 -0.66 7.71 17.42
CA GLU A 67 0.70 7.94 16.93
C GLU A 67 1.01 7.12 15.68
N ARG A 68 0.18 6.11 15.37
CA ARG A 68 0.40 5.20 14.22
C ARG A 68 0.36 5.92 12.87
N ASP A 69 -0.46 6.95 12.72
CA ASP A 69 -0.55 7.71 11.46
C ASP A 69 0.76 8.43 11.15
N GLU A 70 1.38 9.01 12.18
CA GLU A 70 2.66 9.71 12.07
C GLU A 70 3.79 8.73 11.76
N PHE A 71 3.84 7.58 12.45
CA PHE A 71 4.82 6.52 12.15
C PHE A 71 4.68 6.00 10.71
N VAL A 72 3.45 5.81 10.22
CA VAL A 72 3.26 5.38 8.83
C VAL A 72 3.88 6.39 7.86
N ARG A 73 3.69 7.69 8.08
CA ARG A 73 4.20 8.73 7.18
C ARG A 73 5.69 8.91 7.26
N GLY A 74 6.22 8.98 8.48
CA GLY A 74 7.62 9.26 8.73
C GLY A 74 8.52 8.04 8.59
N THR A 75 7.95 6.83 8.48
CA THR A 75 8.74 5.59 8.43
C THR A 75 8.30 4.68 7.28
N ILE A 76 7.02 4.32 7.21
CA ILE A 76 6.55 3.25 6.31
C ILE A 76 6.40 3.72 4.86
N LEU A 77 6.14 5.01 4.67
CA LEU A 77 6.00 5.62 3.34
C LEU A 77 7.27 6.35 2.89
N ASP A 78 8.27 6.42 3.77
CA ASP A 78 9.54 7.07 3.50
C ASP A 78 10.56 6.00 3.06
N GLU A 79 10.99 6.08 1.79
CA GLU A 79 11.89 5.09 1.20
C GLU A 79 13.26 5.08 1.86
N ASP A 80 13.76 6.24 2.29
CA ASP A 80 15.06 6.36 2.96
C ASP A 80 15.01 5.67 4.33
N GLU A 81 13.93 5.87 5.09
CA GLU A 81 13.71 5.21 6.39
C GLU A 81 13.51 3.70 6.27
N LEU A 82 12.87 3.23 5.19
CA LEU A 82 12.79 1.79 4.90
C LEU A 82 14.16 1.21 4.58
N GLU A 83 14.96 1.89 3.76
CA GLU A 83 16.31 1.45 3.40
C GLU A 83 17.24 1.39 4.62
N ASP A 84 17.20 2.40 5.50
CA ASP A 84 17.95 2.43 6.76
C ASP A 84 17.59 1.26 7.70
N ARG A 85 16.39 0.70 7.54
CA ARG A 85 15.89 -0.49 8.27
C ARG A 85 16.16 -1.81 7.54
N GLY A 86 16.82 -1.77 6.38
CA GLY A 86 17.07 -2.94 5.54
C GLY A 86 15.84 -3.46 4.79
N ILE A 87 14.78 -2.65 4.69
CA ILE A 87 13.54 -3.01 4.00
C ILE A 87 13.61 -2.46 2.58
N HIS A 88 13.88 -3.33 1.62
CA HIS A 88 13.86 -2.97 0.20
C HIS A 88 12.52 -3.38 -0.42
N VAL A 89 11.74 -2.40 -0.91
CA VAL A 89 10.47 -2.68 -1.59
C VAL A 89 10.75 -3.34 -2.95
N PRO A 90 10.25 -4.57 -3.20
CA PRO A 90 10.48 -5.25 -4.48
C PRO A 90 9.88 -4.51 -5.68
N GLU A 91 10.47 -4.70 -6.85
CA GLU A 91 10.00 -4.07 -8.09
C GLU A 91 8.50 -4.35 -8.36
N GLY A 92 7.77 -3.28 -8.67
CA GLY A 92 6.34 -3.31 -8.94
C GLY A 92 5.45 -3.42 -7.70
N LEU A 93 6.02 -3.65 -6.50
CA LEU A 93 5.31 -3.39 -5.25
C LEU A 93 5.38 -1.92 -4.90
N LYS A 94 4.30 -1.43 -4.27
CA LYS A 94 4.23 -0.08 -3.74
C LYS A 94 3.56 -0.10 -2.37
N ILE A 95 4.21 0.51 -1.39
CA ILE A 95 3.58 0.87 -0.13
C ILE A 95 2.92 2.23 -0.31
N GLN A 96 1.66 2.36 0.10
CA GLN A 96 0.90 3.59 -0.11
C GLN A 96 -0.24 3.72 0.90
N ARG A 97 -0.87 4.90 0.93
CA ARG A 97 -2.15 5.07 1.61
C ARG A 97 -3.33 4.86 0.68
N SER A 98 -4.45 4.48 1.27
CA SER A 98 -5.73 4.37 0.57
C SER A 98 -6.89 4.70 1.50
N ARG A 99 -8.10 4.65 0.97
CA ARG A 99 -9.34 4.76 1.74
C ARG A 99 -10.25 3.61 1.36
N PHE A 100 -11.05 3.15 2.31
CA PHE A 100 -12.16 2.27 2.03
C PHE A 100 -13.25 3.00 1.24
N GLY A 101 -14.17 2.25 0.63
CA GLY A 101 -15.28 2.82 -0.13
C GLY A 101 -16.24 3.70 0.70
N ASP A 102 -16.22 3.56 2.03
CA ASP A 102 -16.95 4.39 3.00
C ASP A 102 -16.19 5.67 3.39
N GLY A 103 -15.00 5.89 2.85
CA GLY A 103 -14.16 7.06 3.10
C GLY A 103 -13.22 6.94 4.31
N ARG A 104 -13.29 5.87 5.10
CA ARG A 104 -12.35 5.66 6.21
C ARG A 104 -10.91 5.50 5.67
N PRO A 105 -9.91 6.19 6.25
CA PRO A 105 -8.53 6.00 5.84
C PRO A 105 -8.02 4.63 6.29
N THR A 106 -7.24 3.96 5.45
CA THR A 106 -6.40 2.85 5.89
C THR A 106 -5.20 3.41 6.66
N LEU A 107 -4.52 2.59 7.46
CA LEU A 107 -3.17 2.95 7.91
C LEU A 107 -2.27 3.05 6.68
N PHE A 108 -2.11 1.94 5.97
CA PHE A 108 -1.46 1.86 4.68
C PHE A 108 -1.87 0.56 3.97
N CYS A 109 -1.42 0.38 2.74
CA CYS A 109 -1.55 -0.86 2.00
C CYS A 109 -0.32 -1.10 1.12
N VAL A 110 -0.07 -2.37 0.82
CA VAL A 110 0.93 -2.80 -0.15
C VAL A 110 0.17 -3.27 -1.38
N ALA A 111 0.49 -2.71 -2.54
CA ALA A 111 -0.16 -3.03 -3.80
C ALA A 111 0.86 -3.54 -4.82
N LYS A 112 0.43 -4.52 -5.63
CA LYS A 112 1.13 -4.97 -6.85
C LYS A 112 0.30 -4.57 -8.05
N LEU A 113 0.86 -3.74 -8.92
CA LEU A 113 0.26 -3.48 -10.23
C LEU A 113 0.43 -4.72 -11.11
N LEU A 114 -0.64 -5.12 -11.81
CA LEU A 114 -0.63 -6.26 -12.69
C LEU A 114 -0.04 -5.88 -14.06
N SER A 115 0.26 -6.87 -14.90
CA SER A 115 0.99 -6.69 -16.18
C SER A 115 0.26 -5.84 -17.21
N ASP A 116 -1.06 -5.67 -17.07
CA ASP A 116 -1.85 -4.76 -17.90
C ASP A 116 -1.82 -3.31 -17.43
N GLY A 117 -1.17 -3.06 -16.29
CA GLY A 117 -1.05 -1.78 -15.60
C GLY A 117 -2.36 -1.06 -15.26
N VAL A 118 -3.50 -1.74 -15.37
CA VAL A 118 -4.83 -1.24 -14.99
C VAL A 118 -5.30 -1.91 -13.71
N ARG A 119 -5.12 -3.23 -13.61
CA ARG A 119 -5.52 -4.02 -12.44
C ARG A 119 -4.42 -4.01 -11.39
N LYS A 120 -4.82 -4.20 -10.14
CA LYS A 120 -3.89 -4.42 -9.02
C LYS A 120 -4.49 -5.38 -8.00
N VAL A 121 -3.61 -6.03 -7.25
CA VAL A 121 -3.97 -6.70 -5.99
C VAL A 121 -3.42 -5.88 -4.82
N THR A 122 -4.09 -5.91 -3.68
CA THR A 122 -3.75 -5.04 -2.54
C THR A 122 -3.93 -5.79 -1.24
N TYR A 123 -2.94 -5.67 -0.35
CA TYR A 123 -2.98 -6.10 1.03
C TYR A 123 -3.08 -4.87 1.93
N THR A 124 -4.19 -4.74 2.66
CA THR A 124 -4.48 -3.56 3.47
C THR A 124 -4.17 -3.79 4.93
N PHE A 125 -3.47 -2.84 5.54
CA PHE A 125 -3.27 -2.73 6.97
C PHE A 125 -4.26 -1.68 7.50
N ASP A 126 -5.23 -2.12 8.29
CA ASP A 126 -6.24 -1.25 8.90
C ASP A 126 -5.92 -1.00 10.38
N SER A 127 -6.49 0.06 10.94
CA SER A 127 -6.54 0.25 12.39
C SER A 127 -7.86 -0.32 12.92
N GLU A 128 -7.84 -0.97 14.09
CA GLU A 128 -9.05 -1.47 14.77
C GLU A 128 -10.05 -0.36 15.12
N THR A 129 -9.62 0.90 15.08
CA THR A 129 -10.50 2.06 15.24
C THR A 129 -11.31 2.30 13.97
N ALA A 130 -12.46 1.62 13.88
CA ALA A 130 -13.66 2.33 13.46
C ALA A 130 -13.73 3.60 14.33
N LEU A 131 -13.66 4.78 13.69
CA LEU A 131 -13.82 6.06 14.37
C LEU A 131 -15.00 6.00 15.34
N ALA A 132 -14.73 6.38 16.59
CA ALA A 132 -15.75 6.69 17.58
C ALA A 132 -16.71 7.79 17.08
#